data_AF-A0A7X2D0X6-F1
#
_entry.id   AF-A0A7X2D0X6-F1
#
_cell.length_a   1.000
_cell.length_b   1.000
_cell.length_c   1.000
_cell.angle_alpha   90.00
_cell.angle_beta   90.00
_cell.angle_gamma   90.00
#
_symmetry.space_group_name_H-M   'P 1'
#
loop_
_entity.id
_entity.type
_entity.pdbx_description
1 polymer ?
#
loop_
_entity_poly.entity_id
_entity_poly.type
_entity_poly.pdbx_seq_one_letter_code
_entity_poly.pdbx_strand_id
1 'polypeptide(L)'
;MVAKKQLINPRYGKAFHSIREEQGFSLDFFKSIISKATLSRFEQGQTTLSPDQLEEALHLMDLSIFTFLFLADNVPVYRRYGEVFQLLREQRAFELESFETINLSKLTIQKFEEGLIMLDFAQVESALQMMHIPLYEYTYLLDKGEGDYFSEIYKKVDHAYFSDDKEVLVNVYEEAILYDDFRMIALATKACYQQLTKEELEEVSGFLFGVEVWTNLELFVFNYTVSQLSYALVQSIWFDLFKEFSYFQDNREYRIRIVRSVVLTCFALLDKNDLALAEKFLYLTKEILQSTDEFTRCLFKFTESLLDYKQHQTTEALEKMKEVIHIFRFLGDDILADKYSRLLNQYIT
;
A
#
# COMPACT_ATOMS: atom_id res chain seq x y z
N MET A 1 -39.72 27.25 15.95
CA MET A 1 -40.14 25.92 15.45
C MET A 1 -39.56 25.71 14.07
N VAL A 2 -38.39 25.08 13.98
CA VAL A 2 -37.84 24.65 12.69
C VAL A 2 -38.58 23.38 12.32
N ALA A 3 -39.32 23.40 11.22
CA ALA A 3 -39.96 22.22 10.68
C ALA A 3 -38.88 21.19 10.38
N LYS A 4 -38.88 20.05 11.09
CA LYS A 4 -38.21 18.83 10.63
C LYS A 4 -38.86 18.46 9.32
N LYS A 5 -38.30 18.94 8.21
CA LYS A 5 -38.60 18.42 6.88
C LYS A 5 -38.07 16.99 6.90
N GLN A 6 -38.92 16.01 7.23
CA GLN A 6 -38.64 14.63 6.90
C GLN A 6 -38.35 14.62 5.40
N LEU A 7 -37.10 14.31 5.04
CA LEU A 7 -36.72 14.09 3.65
C LEU A 7 -37.51 12.85 3.20
N ILE A 8 -38.69 13.06 2.63
CA ILE A 8 -39.36 12.04 1.84
C ILE A 8 -38.45 11.85 0.63
N ASN A 9 -37.65 10.79 0.61
CA ASN A 9 -37.00 10.36 -0.61
C ASN A 9 -37.97 9.39 -1.32
N PRO A 10 -38.83 9.84 -2.25
CA PRO A 10 -39.80 8.99 -2.92
C PRO A 10 -39.14 7.86 -3.73
N ARG A 11 -37.82 7.92 -3.92
CA ARG A 11 -37.03 6.84 -4.52
C ARG A 11 -36.98 5.61 -3.63
N TYR A 12 -37.04 5.75 -2.30
CA TYR A 12 -36.95 4.60 -1.38
C TYR A 12 -38.17 3.69 -1.49
N GLY A 13 -39.37 4.26 -1.59
CA GLY A 13 -40.59 3.49 -1.84
C GLY A 13 -40.49 2.68 -3.14
N LYS A 14 -40.05 3.32 -4.23
CA LYS A 14 -39.88 2.66 -5.53
C LYS A 14 -38.79 1.59 -5.50
N ALA A 15 -37.65 1.87 -4.87
CA ALA A 15 -36.56 0.91 -4.73
C ALA A 15 -37.01 -0.30 -3.90
N PHE A 16 -37.69 -0.07 -2.77
CA PHE A 16 -38.24 -1.13 -1.93
C PHE A 16 -39.23 -1.99 -2.72
N HIS A 17 -40.13 -1.36 -3.48
CA HIS A 17 -41.06 -2.07 -4.37
C HIS A 17 -40.32 -2.97 -5.36
N SER A 18 -39.35 -2.43 -6.10
CA SER A 18 -38.60 -3.19 -7.10
C SER A 18 -37.87 -4.38 -6.49
N ILE A 19 -37.18 -4.18 -5.36
CA ILE A 19 -36.43 -5.25 -4.69
C ILE A 19 -37.38 -6.31 -4.11
N ARG A 20 -38.51 -5.89 -3.53
CA ARG A 20 -39.53 -6.80 -3.00
C ARG A 20 -40.14 -7.69 -4.09
N GLU A 21 -40.48 -7.10 -5.23
CA GLU A 21 -41.00 -7.85 -6.39
C GLU A 21 -39.92 -8.77 -6.99
N GLU A 22 -38.66 -8.33 -7.08
CA GLU A 22 -37.53 -9.14 -7.54
C GLU A 22 -37.32 -10.39 -6.67
N GLN A 23 -37.42 -10.25 -5.36
CA GLN A 23 -37.33 -11.37 -4.41
C GLN A 23 -38.64 -12.18 -4.29
N GLY A 24 -39.74 -11.74 -4.93
CA GLY A 24 -41.02 -12.45 -4.94
C GLY A 24 -41.85 -12.35 -3.65
N PHE A 25 -41.57 -11.38 -2.77
CA PHE A 25 -42.32 -11.21 -1.53
C PHE A 25 -43.65 -10.48 -1.78
N SER A 26 -44.76 -11.02 -1.28
CA SER A 26 -46.06 -10.33 -1.34
C SER A 26 -46.16 -9.24 -0.25
N LEU A 27 -47.05 -8.26 -0.42
CA LEU A 27 -47.34 -7.27 0.63
C LEU A 27 -47.82 -7.90 1.95
N ASP A 28 -48.49 -9.07 1.88
CA ASP A 28 -49.02 -9.75 3.07
C ASP A 28 -47.93 -10.40 3.93
N PHE A 29 -46.72 -10.54 3.39
CA PHE A 29 -45.54 -11.03 4.12
C PHE A 29 -45.14 -10.10 5.27
N PHE A 30 -45.30 -8.79 5.08
CA PHE A 30 -44.87 -7.75 6.03
C PHE A 30 -45.93 -7.35 7.06
N LYS A 31 -47.10 -8.01 7.06
CA LYS A 31 -48.28 -7.61 7.84
C LYS A 31 -48.06 -7.56 9.36
N SER A 32 -47.04 -8.24 9.86
CA SER A 32 -46.63 -8.23 11.28
C SER A 32 -45.98 -6.91 11.69
N ILE A 33 -45.45 -6.14 10.74
CA ILE A 33 -44.64 -4.94 10.99
C ILE A 33 -45.32 -3.70 10.37
N ILE A 34 -45.92 -3.86 9.17
CA ILE A 34 -46.50 -2.77 8.39
C ILE A 34 -47.83 -3.23 7.79
N SER A 35 -48.88 -2.38 7.89
CA SER A 35 -50.14 -2.68 7.23
C SER A 35 -50.00 -2.70 5.70
N LYS A 36 -50.73 -3.59 5.01
CA LYS A 36 -50.72 -3.68 3.53
C LYS A 36 -51.00 -2.34 2.85
N ALA A 37 -51.93 -1.56 3.39
CA ALA A 37 -52.28 -0.24 2.87
C ALA A 37 -51.13 0.76 3.05
N THR A 38 -50.46 0.75 4.20
CA THR A 38 -49.31 1.61 4.48
C THR A 38 -48.13 1.26 3.57
N LEU A 39 -47.81 -0.04 3.43
CA LEU A 39 -46.71 -0.50 2.59
C LEU A 39 -46.95 -0.17 1.11
N SER A 40 -48.17 -0.42 0.61
CA SER A 40 -48.56 -0.05 -0.76
C SER A 40 -48.43 1.45 -1.03
N ARG A 41 -48.87 2.30 -0.09
CA ARG A 41 -48.69 3.75 -0.20
C ARG A 41 -47.22 4.17 -0.12
N PHE A 42 -46.40 3.47 0.67
CA PHE A 42 -44.97 3.76 0.77
C PHE A 42 -44.28 3.48 -0.57
N GLU A 43 -44.55 2.33 -1.17
CA GLU A 43 -44.03 1.93 -2.48
C GLU A 43 -44.40 2.90 -3.61
N GLN A 44 -45.59 3.49 -3.52
CA GLN A 44 -46.07 4.54 -4.43
C GLN A 44 -45.50 5.93 -4.13
N GLY A 45 -44.68 6.09 -3.08
CA GLY A 45 -44.11 7.37 -2.64
C GLY A 45 -45.12 8.31 -1.97
N GLN A 46 -46.26 7.79 -1.52
CA GLN A 46 -47.37 8.56 -0.92
C GLN A 46 -47.31 8.62 0.62
N THR A 47 -46.41 7.87 1.25
CA THR A 47 -46.12 7.93 2.69
C THR A 47 -44.65 7.54 2.94
N THR A 48 -44.15 7.79 4.14
CA THR A 48 -42.87 7.28 4.63
C THR A 48 -43.10 6.17 5.65
N LEU A 49 -42.10 5.31 5.83
CA LEU A 49 -41.98 4.42 6.98
C LEU A 49 -41.12 5.08 8.06
N SER A 50 -41.30 4.69 9.33
CA SER A 50 -40.28 5.01 10.32
C SER A 50 -38.98 4.26 10.00
N PRO A 51 -37.81 4.75 10.48
CA PRO A 51 -36.56 4.02 10.35
C PRO A 51 -36.68 2.57 10.83
N ASP A 52 -37.24 2.35 12.02
CA ASP A 52 -37.43 1.01 12.60
C ASP A 52 -38.32 0.11 11.70
N GLN A 53 -39.41 0.65 11.15
CA GLN A 53 -40.28 -0.12 10.25
C GLN A 53 -39.58 -0.49 8.94
N LEU A 54 -38.78 0.43 8.40
CA LEU A 54 -38.01 0.16 7.18
C LEU A 54 -36.92 -0.87 7.45
N GLU A 55 -36.18 -0.73 8.55
CA GLU A 55 -35.10 -1.64 8.93
C GLU A 55 -35.62 -3.04 9.22
N GLU A 56 -36.70 -3.17 9.99
CA GLU A 56 -37.36 -4.46 10.24
C GLU A 56 -37.90 -5.10 8.95
N ALA A 57 -38.47 -4.31 8.03
CA ALA A 57 -38.93 -4.83 6.74
C ALA A 57 -37.76 -5.28 5.84
N LEU A 58 -36.64 -4.55 5.82
CA LEU A 58 -35.44 -4.95 5.09
C LEU A 58 -34.80 -6.20 5.69
N HIS A 59 -34.80 -6.34 7.02
CA HIS A 59 -34.36 -7.56 7.70
C HIS A 59 -35.16 -8.79 7.30
N LEU A 60 -36.49 -8.67 7.14
CA LEU A 60 -37.32 -9.77 6.62
C LEU A 60 -36.97 -10.18 5.18
N MET A 61 -36.28 -9.31 4.44
CA MET A 61 -35.85 -9.51 3.06
C MET A 61 -34.36 -9.88 2.96
N ASP A 62 -33.70 -10.16 4.10
CA ASP A 62 -32.26 -10.41 4.21
C ASP A 62 -31.40 -9.30 3.57
N LEU A 63 -31.82 -8.05 3.79
CA LEU A 63 -31.15 -6.85 3.31
C LEU A 63 -30.75 -5.94 4.46
N SER A 64 -29.50 -5.47 4.41
CA SER A 64 -29.07 -4.38 5.29
C SER A 64 -29.61 -3.03 4.78
N ILE A 65 -29.75 -2.07 5.69
CA ILE A 65 -30.08 -0.69 5.32
C ILE A 65 -29.03 -0.10 4.36
N PHE A 66 -27.74 -0.46 4.50
CA PHE A 66 -26.69 0.02 3.61
C PHE A 66 -26.86 -0.51 2.18
N THR A 67 -27.09 -1.81 2.02
CA THR A 67 -27.39 -2.45 0.72
C THR A 67 -28.57 -1.77 0.05
N PHE A 68 -29.64 -1.54 0.81
CA PHE A 68 -30.84 -0.86 0.32
C PHE A 68 -30.53 0.57 -0.16
N LEU A 69 -29.75 1.34 0.60
CA LEU A 69 -29.39 2.71 0.24
C LEU A 69 -28.53 2.77 -1.03
N PHE A 70 -27.56 1.86 -1.19
CA PHE A 70 -26.77 1.76 -2.43
C PHE A 70 -27.67 1.60 -3.66
N LEU A 71 -28.60 0.65 -3.58
CA LEU A 71 -29.55 0.36 -4.66
C LEU A 71 -30.52 1.53 -4.90
N ALA A 72 -31.05 2.14 -3.83
CA ALA A 72 -32.05 3.18 -3.93
C ALA A 72 -31.47 4.52 -4.45
N ASP A 73 -30.24 4.84 -4.07
CA ASP A 73 -29.58 6.09 -4.45
C ASP A 73 -28.75 5.97 -5.74
N ASN A 74 -28.60 4.76 -6.29
CA ASN A 74 -27.75 4.46 -7.46
C ASN A 74 -26.32 4.97 -7.26
N VAL A 75 -25.75 4.66 -6.10
CA VAL A 75 -24.36 5.02 -5.79
C VAL A 75 -23.44 4.35 -6.81
N PRO A 76 -22.57 5.09 -7.51
CA PRO A 76 -21.68 4.50 -8.50
C PRO A 76 -20.69 3.56 -7.80
N VAL A 77 -20.65 2.32 -8.26
CA VAL A 77 -19.70 1.30 -7.80
C VAL A 77 -18.79 0.94 -8.96
N TYR A 78 -17.49 0.85 -8.71
CA TYR A 78 -16.56 0.33 -9.71
C TYR A 78 -16.84 -1.16 -9.89
N ARG A 79 -17.60 -1.49 -10.94
CA ARG A 79 -18.12 -2.84 -11.24
C ARG A 79 -17.09 -3.96 -11.12
N ARG A 80 -15.83 -3.63 -11.40
CA ARG A 80 -14.73 -4.58 -11.35
C ARG A 80 -14.50 -5.25 -10.00
N TYR A 81 -14.82 -4.56 -8.89
CA TYR A 81 -14.79 -5.20 -7.57
C TYR A 81 -15.64 -6.48 -7.57
N GLY A 82 -16.89 -6.36 -8.01
CA GLY A 82 -17.79 -7.50 -8.17
C GLY A 82 -17.29 -8.55 -9.17
N GLU A 83 -16.80 -8.13 -10.34
CA GLU A 83 -16.35 -9.05 -11.39
C GLU A 83 -15.15 -9.91 -10.97
N VAL A 84 -14.14 -9.30 -10.33
CA VAL A 84 -12.97 -10.04 -9.84
C VAL A 84 -13.36 -10.95 -8.68
N PHE A 85 -14.26 -10.49 -7.80
CA PHE A 85 -14.76 -11.32 -6.71
C PHE A 85 -15.52 -12.54 -7.25
N GLN A 86 -16.42 -12.35 -8.22
CA GLN A 86 -17.17 -13.43 -8.87
C GLN A 86 -16.22 -14.47 -9.48
N LEU A 87 -15.23 -14.00 -10.26
CA LEU A 87 -14.23 -14.86 -10.89
C LEU A 87 -13.55 -15.76 -9.84
N LEU A 88 -13.10 -15.16 -8.74
CA LEU A 88 -12.42 -15.85 -7.66
C LEU A 88 -13.34 -16.83 -6.91
N ARG A 89 -14.59 -16.43 -6.64
CA ARG A 89 -15.60 -17.25 -6.00
C ARG A 89 -15.90 -18.51 -6.82
N GLU A 90 -16.16 -18.34 -8.11
CA GLU A 90 -16.44 -19.44 -9.03
C GLU A 90 -15.21 -20.34 -9.20
N GLN A 91 -14.00 -19.77 -9.29
CA GLN A 91 -12.75 -20.54 -9.33
C GLN A 91 -12.54 -21.41 -8.09
N ARG A 92 -12.99 -20.95 -6.92
CA ARG A 92 -12.93 -21.71 -5.66
C ARG A 92 -14.15 -22.60 -5.42
N ALA A 93 -15.10 -22.64 -6.36
CA ALA A 93 -16.36 -23.38 -6.29
C ALA A 93 -17.22 -23.00 -5.06
N PHE A 94 -17.20 -21.73 -4.66
CA PHE A 94 -18.09 -21.19 -3.63
C PHE A 94 -19.44 -20.82 -4.25
N GLU A 95 -20.52 -21.32 -3.70
CA GLU A 95 -21.87 -20.90 -4.06
C GLU A 95 -22.23 -19.57 -3.38
N LEU A 96 -23.24 -18.86 -3.88
CA LEU A 96 -23.65 -17.56 -3.30
C LEU A 96 -24.08 -17.70 -1.83
N GLU A 97 -24.69 -18.83 -1.47
CA GLU A 97 -25.15 -19.18 -0.12
C GLU A 97 -23.99 -19.49 0.85
N SER A 98 -22.76 -19.67 0.33
CA SER A 98 -21.61 -20.03 1.16
C SER A 98 -21.21 -18.94 2.15
N PHE A 99 -21.67 -17.69 1.97
CA PHE A 99 -21.30 -16.53 2.79
C PHE A 99 -22.37 -16.12 3.82
N GLU A 100 -23.42 -16.92 4.00
CA GLU A 100 -24.47 -16.64 5.00
C GLU A 100 -23.90 -16.56 6.43
N THR A 101 -22.84 -17.32 6.73
CA THR A 101 -22.17 -17.33 8.05
C THR A 101 -21.49 -16.01 8.40
N ILE A 102 -21.24 -15.14 7.42
CA ILE A 102 -20.67 -13.80 7.59
C ILE A 102 -21.69 -12.69 7.29
N ASN A 103 -22.99 -13.02 7.40
CA ASN A 103 -24.11 -12.12 7.17
C ASN A 103 -24.17 -11.52 5.75
N LEU A 104 -23.73 -12.29 4.75
CA LEU A 104 -23.90 -11.96 3.34
C LEU A 104 -24.96 -12.85 2.72
N SER A 105 -26.14 -12.27 2.46
CA SER A 105 -27.21 -12.99 1.77
C SER A 105 -26.87 -13.21 0.30
N LYS A 106 -27.48 -14.25 -0.30
CA LYS A 106 -27.38 -14.54 -1.74
C LYS A 106 -27.59 -13.29 -2.61
N LEU A 107 -28.65 -12.52 -2.31
CA LEU A 107 -28.96 -11.30 -3.05
C LEU A 107 -27.84 -10.27 -2.92
N THR A 108 -27.27 -10.11 -1.73
CA THR A 108 -26.19 -9.16 -1.47
C THR A 108 -24.94 -9.51 -2.29
N ILE A 109 -24.51 -10.78 -2.31
CA ILE A 109 -23.38 -11.21 -3.14
C ILE A 109 -23.70 -11.00 -4.63
N GLN A 110 -24.88 -11.42 -5.08
CA GLN A 110 -25.29 -11.25 -6.47
C GLN A 110 -25.21 -9.76 -6.91
N LYS A 111 -25.77 -8.85 -6.10
CA LYS A 111 -25.74 -7.41 -6.40
C LYS A 111 -24.34 -6.82 -6.34
N PHE A 112 -23.47 -7.36 -5.49
CA PHE A 112 -22.06 -6.95 -5.45
C PHE A 112 -21.34 -7.38 -6.73
N GLU A 113 -21.51 -8.62 -7.16
CA GLU A 113 -20.92 -9.18 -8.39
C GLU A 113 -21.42 -8.47 -9.66
N GLU A 114 -22.70 -8.07 -9.67
CA GLU A 114 -23.28 -7.22 -10.73
C GLU A 114 -22.74 -5.78 -10.72
N GLY A 115 -22.01 -5.37 -9.68
CA GLY A 115 -21.49 -4.01 -9.50
C GLY A 115 -22.55 -2.98 -9.13
N LEU A 116 -23.64 -3.42 -8.48
CA LEU A 116 -24.76 -2.56 -8.08
C LEU A 116 -24.66 -2.07 -6.63
N ILE A 117 -23.91 -2.78 -5.80
CA ILE A 117 -23.62 -2.39 -4.41
C ILE A 117 -22.14 -2.56 -4.13
N MET A 118 -21.66 -1.91 -3.07
CA MET A 118 -20.35 -2.18 -2.49
C MET A 118 -20.54 -2.92 -1.16
N LEU A 119 -19.80 -4.01 -0.96
CA LEU A 119 -19.70 -4.62 0.36
C LEU A 119 -18.83 -3.76 1.26
N ASP A 120 -19.07 -3.78 2.57
CA ASP A 120 -18.14 -3.14 3.49
C ASP A 120 -16.78 -3.88 3.50
N PHE A 121 -15.75 -3.20 3.99
CA PHE A 121 -14.39 -3.75 3.97
C PHE A 121 -14.29 -5.08 4.75
N ALA A 122 -14.96 -5.20 5.90
CA ALA A 122 -14.89 -6.40 6.73
C ALA A 122 -15.59 -7.59 6.06
N GLN A 123 -16.68 -7.33 5.33
CA GLN A 123 -17.38 -8.32 4.52
C GLN A 123 -16.52 -8.83 3.36
N VAL A 124 -15.88 -7.92 2.62
CA VAL A 124 -14.93 -8.30 1.55
C VAL A 124 -13.80 -9.14 2.13
N GLU A 125 -13.15 -8.66 3.20
CA GLU A 125 -12.05 -9.35 3.85
C GLU A 125 -12.46 -10.75 4.35
N SER A 126 -13.59 -10.86 5.04
CA SER A 126 -14.09 -12.13 5.56
C SER A 126 -14.41 -13.13 4.44
N ALA A 127 -15.05 -12.65 3.36
CA ALA A 127 -15.36 -13.50 2.22
C ALA A 127 -14.10 -13.98 1.50
N LEU A 128 -13.11 -13.10 1.31
CA LEU A 128 -11.80 -13.46 0.75
C LEU A 128 -11.07 -14.49 1.64
N GLN A 129 -11.09 -14.33 2.96
CA GLN A 129 -10.53 -15.30 3.90
C GLN A 129 -11.22 -16.67 3.81
N MET A 130 -12.55 -16.71 3.71
CA MET A 130 -13.30 -17.95 3.50
C MET A 130 -12.87 -18.67 2.22
N MET A 131 -12.59 -17.91 1.15
CA MET A 131 -12.09 -18.44 -0.11
C MET A 131 -10.58 -18.72 -0.13
N HIS A 132 -9.87 -18.49 0.97
CA HIS A 132 -8.42 -18.56 1.10
C HIS A 132 -7.68 -17.67 0.09
N ILE A 133 -8.16 -16.44 -0.07
CA ILE A 133 -7.58 -15.43 -0.95
C ILE A 133 -7.08 -14.28 -0.06
N PRO A 134 -5.77 -14.01 -0.05
CA PRO A 134 -5.25 -12.82 0.60
C PRO A 134 -5.81 -11.54 -0.04
N LEU A 135 -6.12 -10.53 0.77
CA LEU A 135 -6.63 -9.25 0.29
C LEU A 135 -5.74 -8.61 -0.78
N TYR A 136 -4.42 -8.73 -0.64
CA TYR A 136 -3.46 -8.15 -1.60
C TYR A 136 -3.55 -8.80 -3.00
N GLU A 137 -3.91 -10.08 -3.10
CA GLU A 137 -4.08 -10.75 -4.40
C GLU A 137 -5.34 -10.23 -5.09
N TYR A 138 -6.41 -10.02 -4.32
CA TYR A 138 -7.63 -9.42 -4.82
C TYR A 138 -7.37 -8.01 -5.35
N THR A 139 -6.70 -7.15 -4.58
CA THR A 139 -6.36 -5.79 -5.05
C THR A 139 -5.48 -5.81 -6.29
N TYR A 140 -4.49 -6.69 -6.35
CA TYR A 140 -3.63 -6.87 -7.52
C TYR A 140 -4.44 -7.24 -8.79
N LEU A 141 -5.46 -8.09 -8.67
CA LEU A 141 -6.32 -8.47 -9.79
C LEU A 141 -7.27 -7.35 -10.23
N LEU A 142 -7.67 -6.45 -9.32
CA LEU A 142 -8.43 -5.24 -9.68
C LEU A 142 -7.64 -4.31 -10.60
N ASP A 143 -6.32 -4.29 -10.46
CA ASP A 143 -5.41 -3.48 -11.26
C ASP A 143 -4.89 -4.24 -12.50
N LYS A 144 -5.57 -5.31 -12.94
CA LYS A 144 -5.18 -6.17 -14.10
C LYS A 144 -3.83 -6.88 -13.89
N GLY A 145 -3.41 -7.07 -12.64
CA GLY A 145 -2.08 -7.57 -12.35
C GLY A 145 -0.99 -6.53 -12.57
N GLU A 146 -1.34 -5.24 -12.62
CA GLU A 146 -0.39 -4.15 -12.47
C GLU A 146 -0.16 -3.91 -10.97
N GLY A 147 1.06 -3.47 -10.61
CA GLY A 147 1.31 -3.00 -9.26
C GLY A 147 0.53 -1.72 -8.99
N ASP A 148 0.32 -1.38 -7.72
CA ASP A 148 -0.26 -0.09 -7.39
C ASP A 148 0.65 1.04 -7.93
N TYR A 149 0.02 2.18 -8.24
CA TYR A 149 0.67 3.30 -8.91
C TYR A 149 1.95 3.77 -8.22
N PHE A 150 1.98 3.81 -6.88
CA PHE A 150 3.15 4.23 -6.12
C PHE A 150 4.26 3.18 -6.18
N SER A 151 3.93 1.90 -6.01
CA SER A 151 4.88 0.81 -6.14
C SER A 151 5.59 0.80 -7.50
N GLU A 152 4.87 1.10 -8.58
CA GLU A 152 5.47 1.17 -9.93
C GLU A 152 6.42 2.36 -10.07
N ILE A 153 6.09 3.53 -9.50
CA ILE A 153 7.03 4.66 -9.45
C ILE A 153 8.28 4.28 -8.66
N TYR A 154 8.14 3.67 -7.49
CA TYR A 154 9.29 3.28 -6.67
C TYR A 154 10.19 2.28 -7.38
N LYS A 155 9.61 1.26 -8.04
CA LYS A 155 10.37 0.29 -8.84
C LYS A 155 11.12 0.96 -9.99
N LYS A 156 10.48 1.91 -10.68
CA LYS A 156 11.10 2.67 -11.78
C LYS A 156 12.30 3.48 -11.29
N VAL A 157 12.18 4.16 -10.14
CA VAL A 157 13.29 4.92 -9.52
C VAL A 157 14.39 3.99 -9.01
N ASP A 158 14.03 2.89 -8.34
CA ASP A 158 15.00 1.88 -7.89
C ASP A 158 15.82 1.34 -9.05
N HIS A 159 15.14 0.90 -10.12
CA HIS A 159 15.81 0.37 -11.31
C HIS A 159 16.73 1.40 -11.95
N ALA A 160 16.26 2.63 -12.12
CA ALA A 160 17.04 3.71 -12.73
C ALA A 160 18.23 4.11 -11.86
N TYR A 161 18.08 4.14 -10.53
CA TYR A 161 19.17 4.42 -9.60
C TYR A 161 20.25 3.34 -9.63
N PHE A 162 19.88 2.06 -9.64
CA PHE A 162 20.87 0.98 -9.68
C PHE A 162 21.51 0.80 -11.06
N SER A 163 20.79 1.15 -12.13
CA SER A 163 21.27 1.09 -13.52
C SER A 163 21.99 2.37 -13.97
N ASP A 164 22.16 3.35 -13.08
CA ASP A 164 22.70 4.70 -13.38
C ASP A 164 21.98 5.40 -14.58
N ASP A 165 20.69 5.14 -14.75
CA ASP A 165 19.85 5.73 -15.79
C ASP A 165 19.30 7.09 -15.36
N LYS A 166 20.10 8.13 -15.59
CA LYS A 166 19.73 9.51 -15.26
C LYS A 166 18.52 10.00 -16.05
N GLU A 167 18.34 9.57 -17.30
CA GLU A 167 17.25 10.06 -18.15
C GLU A 167 15.89 9.63 -17.56
N VAL A 168 15.78 8.36 -17.15
CA VAL A 168 14.57 7.86 -16.48
C VAL A 168 14.30 8.59 -15.17
N LEU A 169 15.34 8.87 -14.37
CA LEU A 169 15.17 9.62 -13.11
C LEU A 169 14.65 11.05 -13.36
N VAL A 170 15.18 11.74 -14.38
CA VAL A 170 14.72 13.09 -14.75
C VAL A 170 13.27 13.05 -15.20
N ASN A 171 12.89 12.09 -16.05
CA ASN A 171 11.51 11.96 -16.53
C ASN A 171 10.53 11.69 -15.37
N VAL A 172 10.89 10.80 -14.43
CA VAL A 172 10.06 10.55 -13.24
C VAL A 172 9.91 11.80 -12.38
N TYR A 173 10.99 12.57 -12.18
CA TYR A 173 10.92 13.84 -11.46
C TYR A 173 9.99 14.83 -12.16
N GLU A 174 10.14 15.03 -13.47
CA GLU A 174 9.34 15.98 -14.25
C GLU A 174 7.85 15.63 -14.29
N GLU A 175 7.51 14.33 -14.29
CA GLU A 175 6.13 13.87 -14.16
C GLU A 175 5.58 14.06 -12.74
N ALA A 176 6.33 13.65 -11.73
CA ALA A 176 5.91 13.67 -10.34
C ALA A 176 5.75 15.10 -9.78
N ILE A 177 6.61 16.04 -10.20
CA ILE A 177 6.61 17.41 -9.67
C ILE A 177 5.36 18.23 -10.04
N LEU A 178 4.58 17.75 -11.02
CA LEU A 178 3.34 18.39 -11.46
C LEU A 178 2.19 18.25 -10.46
N TYR A 179 2.34 17.37 -9.46
CA TYR A 179 1.31 17.02 -8.51
C TYR A 179 1.85 17.18 -7.08
N ASP A 180 1.16 17.99 -6.26
CA ASP A 180 1.59 18.28 -4.88
C ASP A 180 1.72 17.00 -4.02
N ASP A 181 0.82 16.03 -4.21
CA ASP A 181 0.83 14.74 -3.50
C ASP A 181 2.10 13.90 -3.80
N PHE A 182 2.80 14.19 -4.89
CA PHE A 182 3.99 13.48 -5.36
C PHE A 182 5.29 14.23 -5.07
N ARG A 183 5.19 15.39 -4.41
CA ARG A 183 6.31 16.30 -4.17
C ARG A 183 7.49 15.61 -3.48
N MET A 184 7.25 14.80 -2.45
CA MET A 184 8.33 14.08 -1.75
C MET A 184 9.00 13.01 -2.62
N ILE A 185 8.22 12.31 -3.45
CA ILE A 185 8.74 11.31 -4.41
C ILE A 185 9.60 12.02 -5.46
N ALA A 186 9.14 13.16 -5.96
CA ALA A 186 9.89 13.97 -6.92
C ALA A 186 11.23 14.44 -6.33
N LEU A 187 11.23 15.02 -5.12
CA LEU A 187 12.47 15.47 -4.46
C LEU A 187 13.42 14.32 -4.15
N ALA A 188 12.91 13.17 -3.68
CA ALA A 188 13.72 11.98 -3.49
C ALA A 188 14.34 11.48 -4.81
N THR A 189 13.58 11.51 -5.91
CA THR A 189 14.07 11.14 -7.24
C THR A 189 15.13 12.12 -7.76
N LYS A 190 14.93 13.43 -7.56
CA LYS A 190 15.91 14.47 -7.89
C LYS A 190 17.22 14.25 -7.15
N ALA A 191 17.14 13.90 -5.86
CA ALA A 191 18.30 13.64 -5.00
C ALA A 191 19.22 12.51 -5.53
N CYS A 192 18.69 11.59 -6.36
CA CYS A 192 19.47 10.53 -6.98
C CYS A 192 20.49 11.03 -8.01
N TYR A 193 20.24 12.16 -8.67
CA TYR A 193 21.10 12.67 -9.76
C TYR A 193 21.54 14.12 -9.60
N GLN A 194 21.00 14.84 -8.62
CA GLN A 194 21.31 16.23 -8.34
C GLN A 194 21.11 16.56 -6.85
N GLN A 195 21.97 17.43 -6.31
CA GLN A 195 21.79 17.98 -4.97
C GLN A 195 20.50 18.81 -4.89
N LEU A 196 19.74 18.62 -3.82
CA LEU A 196 18.58 19.43 -3.50
C LEU A 196 19.01 20.84 -3.11
N THR A 197 18.15 21.81 -3.41
CA THR A 197 18.30 23.17 -2.87
C THR A 197 18.08 23.17 -1.36
N LYS A 198 18.52 24.24 -0.69
CA LYS A 198 18.36 24.35 0.76
C LYS A 198 16.88 24.29 1.16
N GLU A 199 16.02 24.95 0.41
CA GLU A 199 14.59 25.00 0.61
C GLU A 199 13.95 23.61 0.43
N GLU A 200 14.32 22.90 -0.65
CA GLU A 200 13.84 21.51 -0.88
C GLU A 200 14.33 20.56 0.21
N LEU A 201 15.56 20.72 0.70
CA LEU A 201 16.10 19.89 1.76
C LEU A 201 15.43 20.18 3.12
N GLU A 202 15.09 21.44 3.40
CA GLU A 202 14.29 21.83 4.57
C GLU A 202 12.89 21.21 4.50
N GLU A 203 12.28 21.17 3.32
CA GLU A 203 10.98 20.53 3.06
C GLU A 203 11.04 19.01 3.34
N VAL A 204 12.01 18.30 2.75
CA VAL A 204 12.23 16.87 3.00
C VAL A 204 12.52 16.60 4.48
N SER A 205 13.34 17.44 5.12
CA SER A 205 13.67 17.29 6.54
C SER A 205 12.44 17.46 7.43
N GLY A 206 11.59 18.44 7.12
CA GLY A 206 10.33 18.67 7.83
C GLY A 206 9.36 17.51 7.67
N PHE A 207 9.24 16.95 6.47
CA PHE A 207 8.45 15.76 6.19
C PHE A 207 8.90 14.56 7.03
N LEU A 208 10.19 14.20 6.97
CA LEU A 208 10.73 13.04 7.69
C LEU A 208 10.72 13.20 9.21
N PHE A 209 10.91 14.42 9.73
CA PHE A 209 10.88 14.68 11.17
C PHE A 209 9.47 14.53 11.77
N GLY A 210 8.42 14.76 10.99
CA GLY A 210 7.03 14.67 11.45
C GLY A 210 6.42 13.26 11.43
N VAL A 211 7.20 12.23 11.10
CA VAL A 211 6.69 10.87 10.89
C VAL A 211 6.55 10.12 12.23
N GLU A 212 5.31 9.77 12.57
CA GLU A 212 5.02 8.89 13.72
C GLU A 212 5.05 7.40 13.31
N VAL A 213 4.48 7.07 12.14
CA VAL A 213 4.42 5.71 11.60
C VAL A 213 5.03 5.71 10.22
N TRP A 214 6.13 4.97 10.07
CA TRP A 214 6.85 4.88 8.81
C TRP A 214 6.16 3.91 7.86
N THR A 215 5.77 4.41 6.69
CA THR A 215 5.36 3.59 5.57
C THR A 215 6.48 3.49 4.55
N ASN A 216 6.17 2.86 3.43
CA ASN A 216 7.07 2.76 2.30
C ASN A 216 7.51 4.14 1.76
N LEU A 217 6.61 5.12 1.73
CA LEU A 217 6.89 6.46 1.21
C LEU A 217 8.03 7.13 1.99
N GLU A 218 7.93 7.14 3.32
CA GLU A 218 8.95 7.76 4.17
C GLU A 218 10.29 7.04 4.04
N LEU A 219 10.28 5.70 3.99
CA LEU A 219 11.48 4.90 3.77
C LEU A 219 12.11 5.16 2.40
N PHE A 220 11.30 5.31 1.35
CA PHE A 220 11.75 5.66 0.00
C PHE A 220 12.42 7.03 -0.03
N VAL A 221 11.76 8.04 0.56
CA VAL A 221 12.27 9.41 0.62
C VAL A 221 13.57 9.45 1.42
N PHE A 222 13.60 8.82 2.58
CA PHE A 222 14.81 8.74 3.41
C PHE A 222 15.96 8.06 2.66
N ASN A 223 15.72 6.89 2.04
CA ASN A 223 16.73 6.13 1.31
C ASN A 223 17.48 7.01 0.29
N TYR A 224 16.75 7.78 -0.52
CA TYR A 224 17.35 8.56 -1.60
C TYR A 224 17.85 9.96 -1.20
N THR A 225 17.51 10.42 0.01
CA THR A 225 17.93 11.75 0.50
C THR A 225 18.97 11.69 1.62
N VAL A 226 19.21 10.52 2.22
CA VAL A 226 20.03 10.35 3.44
C VAL A 226 21.42 10.98 3.36
N SER A 227 22.06 10.97 2.19
CA SER A 227 23.39 11.56 2.00
C SER A 227 23.41 13.09 2.09
N GLN A 228 22.27 13.73 1.89
CA GLN A 228 22.09 15.18 1.89
C GLN A 228 21.53 15.70 3.23
N LEU A 229 20.92 14.83 4.03
CA LEU A 229 20.30 15.21 5.31
C LEU A 229 21.32 15.59 6.39
N SER A 230 20.85 16.37 7.37
CA SER A 230 21.63 16.71 8.55
C SER A 230 21.95 15.46 9.37
N TYR A 231 23.17 15.42 9.93
CA TYR A 231 23.62 14.29 10.73
C TYR A 231 22.71 14.00 11.92
N ALA A 232 22.21 15.04 12.60
CA ALA A 232 21.30 14.89 13.73
C ALA A 232 19.96 14.25 13.33
N LEU A 233 19.42 14.63 12.16
CA LEU A 233 18.17 14.03 11.66
C LEU A 233 18.36 12.56 11.29
N VAL A 234 19.43 12.23 10.56
CA VAL A 234 19.76 10.84 10.20
C VAL A 234 19.88 9.95 11.44
N GLN A 235 20.55 10.45 12.49
CA GLN A 235 20.62 9.75 13.77
C GLN A 235 19.26 9.52 14.41
N SER A 236 18.44 10.57 14.52
CA SER A 236 17.10 10.48 15.10
C SER A 236 16.26 9.42 14.39
N ILE A 237 16.24 9.47 13.06
CA ILE A 237 15.47 8.52 12.22
C ILE A 237 15.90 7.08 12.49
N TRP A 238 17.20 6.78 12.49
CA TRP A 238 17.67 5.42 12.77
C TRP A 238 17.31 4.95 14.17
N PHE A 239 17.45 5.80 15.18
CA PHE A 239 17.05 5.43 16.54
C PHE A 239 15.56 5.13 16.65
N ASP A 240 14.71 5.86 15.93
CA ASP A 240 13.27 5.61 15.93
C ASP A 240 12.91 4.35 15.13
N LEU A 241 13.51 4.14 13.96
CA LEU A 241 13.34 2.91 13.16
C LEU A 241 13.75 1.64 13.93
N PHE A 242 14.81 1.71 14.75
CA PHE A 242 15.24 0.56 15.55
C PHE A 242 14.35 0.27 16.76
N LYS A 243 13.59 1.26 17.27
CA LYS A 243 12.61 1.01 18.35
C LYS A 243 11.42 0.22 17.83
N GLU A 244 10.97 0.55 16.61
CA GLU A 244 9.76 0.02 15.99
C GLU A 244 10.05 -1.09 14.97
N PHE A 245 11.21 -1.73 15.09
CA PHE A 245 11.75 -2.68 14.10
C PHE A 245 10.84 -3.88 13.82
N SER A 246 10.02 -4.28 14.80
CA SER A 246 9.09 -5.40 14.70
C SER A 246 8.00 -5.20 13.64
N TYR A 247 7.66 -3.96 13.28
CA TYR A 247 6.67 -3.71 12.22
C TYR A 247 7.21 -3.99 10.82
N PHE A 248 8.53 -3.97 10.65
CA PHE A 248 9.15 -4.04 9.32
C PHE A 248 9.69 -5.43 8.98
N GLN A 249 9.96 -6.26 9.99
CA GLN A 249 10.68 -7.52 9.82
C GLN A 249 9.96 -8.55 8.95
N ASP A 250 8.63 -8.54 8.88
CA ASP A 250 7.88 -9.57 8.13
C ASP A 250 7.56 -9.16 6.69
N ASN A 251 7.59 -7.86 6.38
CA ASN A 251 7.33 -7.36 5.02
C ASN A 251 8.63 -7.24 4.20
N ARG A 252 8.72 -8.00 3.10
CA ARG A 252 9.89 -8.02 2.21
C ARG A 252 10.29 -6.63 1.71
N GLU A 253 9.33 -5.80 1.32
CA GLU A 253 9.63 -4.50 0.73
C GLU A 253 10.23 -3.55 1.76
N TYR A 254 9.69 -3.52 2.98
CA TYR A 254 10.22 -2.72 4.07
C TYR A 254 11.64 -3.18 4.45
N ARG A 255 11.87 -4.49 4.55
CA ARG A 255 13.21 -5.03 4.80
C ARG A 255 14.22 -4.58 3.74
N ILE A 256 13.87 -4.72 2.46
CA ILE A 256 14.73 -4.30 1.35
C ILE A 256 15.10 -2.82 1.48
N ARG A 257 14.11 -1.96 1.74
CA ARG A 257 14.33 -0.52 1.87
C ARG A 257 15.21 -0.17 3.06
N ILE A 258 14.99 -0.78 4.22
CA ILE A 258 15.82 -0.54 5.41
C ILE A 258 17.29 -0.92 5.16
N VAL A 259 17.55 -2.07 4.53
CA VAL A 259 18.93 -2.48 4.20
C VAL A 259 19.58 -1.52 3.21
N ARG A 260 18.84 -1.06 2.20
CA ARG A 260 19.38 -0.07 1.25
C ARG A 260 19.65 1.27 1.94
N SER A 261 18.75 1.73 2.79
CA SER A 261 18.89 2.97 3.55
C SER A 261 20.11 2.92 4.47
N VAL A 262 20.36 1.80 5.16
CA VAL A 262 21.52 1.71 6.08
C VAL A 262 22.83 1.68 5.32
N VAL A 263 22.87 1.02 4.15
CA VAL A 263 24.05 1.02 3.28
C VAL A 263 24.37 2.45 2.81
N LEU A 264 23.37 3.18 2.31
CA LEU A 264 23.55 4.57 1.90
C LEU A 264 23.89 5.50 3.09
N THR A 265 23.33 5.23 4.27
CA THR A 265 23.72 5.91 5.51
C THR A 265 25.18 5.67 5.83
N CYS A 266 25.67 4.44 5.73
CA CYS A 266 27.06 4.11 6.02
C CYS A 266 28.01 4.87 5.09
N PHE A 267 27.71 4.95 3.79
CA PHE A 267 28.50 5.76 2.86
C PHE A 267 28.47 7.25 3.24
N ALA A 268 27.30 7.80 3.56
CA ALA A 268 27.18 9.20 4.00
C ALA A 268 27.93 9.51 5.30
N LEU A 269 28.03 8.54 6.23
CA LEU A 269 28.78 8.65 7.48
C LEU A 269 30.28 8.48 7.27
N LEU A 270 30.70 7.60 6.36
CA LEU A 270 32.09 7.46 5.94
C LEU A 270 32.62 8.76 5.34
N ASP A 271 31.84 9.43 4.50
CA ASP A 271 32.21 10.74 3.93
C ASP A 271 32.38 11.83 5.02
N LYS A 272 31.73 11.65 6.17
CA LYS A 272 31.84 12.50 7.37
C LYS A 272 32.90 12.00 8.38
N ASN A 273 33.65 10.94 8.05
CA ASN A 273 34.61 10.25 8.91
C ASN A 273 34.03 9.70 10.23
N ASP A 274 32.75 9.34 10.27
CA ASP A 274 32.11 8.73 11.45
C ASP A 274 31.91 7.22 11.28
N LEU A 275 33.03 6.50 11.34
CA LEU A 275 33.08 5.05 11.17
C LEU A 275 32.31 4.31 12.27
N ALA A 276 32.43 4.77 13.52
CA ALA A 276 31.84 4.08 14.67
C ALA A 276 30.30 4.07 14.60
N LEU A 277 29.69 5.18 14.15
CA LEU A 277 28.24 5.23 13.99
C LEU A 277 27.78 4.39 12.79
N ALA A 278 28.52 4.40 11.69
CA ALA A 278 28.23 3.58 10.52
C ALA A 278 28.22 2.08 10.90
N GLU A 279 29.25 1.61 11.60
CA GLU A 279 29.32 0.24 12.13
C GLU A 279 28.15 -0.09 13.04
N LYS A 280 27.80 0.83 13.95
CA LYS A 280 26.65 0.65 14.85
C LYS A 280 25.35 0.45 14.09
N PHE A 281 25.03 1.31 13.13
CA PHE A 281 23.78 1.19 12.36
C PHE A 281 23.77 -0.05 11.46
N LEU A 282 24.89 -0.37 10.83
CA LEU A 282 25.00 -1.60 10.04
C LEU A 282 24.82 -2.85 10.91
N TYR A 283 25.42 -2.88 12.10
CA TYR A 283 25.26 -3.99 13.05
C TYR A 283 23.80 -4.20 13.45
N LEU A 284 23.09 -3.11 13.79
CA LEU A 284 21.69 -3.17 14.22
C LEU A 284 20.73 -3.64 13.11
N THR A 285 21.10 -3.50 11.85
CA THR A 285 20.28 -3.96 10.71
C THR A 285 20.55 -5.42 10.31
N LYS A 286 21.55 -6.08 10.89
CA LYS A 286 21.93 -7.45 10.52
C LYS A 286 20.79 -8.46 10.63
N GLU A 287 19.92 -8.29 11.63
CA GLU A 287 18.78 -9.19 11.88
C GLU A 287 17.68 -9.08 10.81
N ILE A 288 17.68 -8.00 10.01
CA ILE A 288 16.69 -7.83 8.94
C ILE A 288 17.03 -8.60 7.67
N LEU A 289 18.28 -9.05 7.52
CA LEU A 289 18.71 -9.74 6.32
C LEU A 289 18.01 -11.09 6.18
N GLN A 290 17.43 -11.34 5.01
CA GLN A 290 16.80 -12.61 4.68
C GLN A 290 17.65 -13.39 3.70
N SER A 291 17.69 -14.72 3.87
CA SER A 291 18.49 -15.60 3.00
C SER A 291 18.06 -15.54 1.53
N THR A 292 16.77 -15.27 1.27
CA THR A 292 16.13 -15.18 -0.05
C THR A 292 16.23 -13.80 -0.72
N ASP A 293 17.07 -12.91 -0.19
CA ASP A 293 17.30 -11.58 -0.75
C ASP A 293 18.80 -11.37 -0.96
N GLU A 294 19.32 -12.01 -2.01
CA GLU A 294 20.72 -12.05 -2.34
C GLU A 294 21.26 -10.65 -2.68
N PHE A 295 20.43 -9.81 -3.30
CA PHE A 295 20.80 -8.46 -3.69
C PHE A 295 21.17 -7.62 -2.46
N THR A 296 20.27 -7.50 -1.48
CA THR A 296 20.55 -6.66 -0.29
C THR A 296 21.66 -7.26 0.57
N ARG A 297 21.79 -8.59 0.62
CA ARG A 297 22.92 -9.26 1.28
C ARG A 297 24.26 -8.93 0.63
N CYS A 298 24.31 -8.80 -0.70
CA CYS A 298 25.52 -8.35 -1.40
C CYS A 298 25.86 -6.90 -1.02
N LEU A 299 24.88 -5.98 -1.04
CA LEU A 299 25.13 -4.58 -0.64
C LEU A 299 25.59 -4.47 0.82
N PHE A 300 24.96 -5.23 1.71
CA PHE A 300 25.34 -5.29 3.11
C PHE A 300 26.76 -5.83 3.27
N LYS A 301 27.10 -6.93 2.59
CA LYS A 301 28.41 -7.57 2.71
C LYS A 301 29.54 -6.69 2.19
N PHE A 302 29.30 -6.00 1.07
CA PHE A 302 30.23 -5.01 0.55
C PHE A 302 30.47 -3.90 1.58
N THR A 303 29.40 -3.33 2.13
CA THR A 303 29.47 -2.24 3.12
C THR A 303 30.17 -2.68 4.40
N GLU A 304 29.83 -3.86 4.94
CA GLU A 304 30.49 -4.44 6.12
C GLU A 304 32.00 -4.56 5.89
N SER A 305 32.39 -5.10 4.73
CA SER A 305 33.80 -5.28 4.38
C SER A 305 34.49 -3.93 4.15
N LEU A 306 33.79 -2.92 3.62
CA LEU A 306 34.33 -1.58 3.47
C LEU A 306 34.65 -0.93 4.83
N LEU A 307 33.75 -1.06 5.81
CA LEU A 307 33.98 -0.54 7.16
C LEU A 307 35.18 -1.24 7.82
N ASP A 308 35.26 -2.58 7.71
CA ASP A 308 36.41 -3.36 8.19
C ASP A 308 37.73 -2.91 7.55
N TYR A 309 37.73 -2.66 6.23
CA TYR A 309 38.90 -2.12 5.53
C TYR A 309 39.29 -0.73 6.03
N LYS A 310 38.31 0.17 6.24
CA LYS A 310 38.58 1.51 6.76
C LYS A 310 39.14 1.49 8.18
N GLN A 311 38.75 0.52 9.00
CA GLN A 311 39.24 0.36 10.37
C GLN A 311 40.62 -0.29 10.45
N HIS A 312 40.84 -1.34 9.66
CA HIS A 312 41.94 -2.28 9.87
C HIS A 312 42.87 -2.47 8.65
N GLN A 313 42.50 -1.95 7.48
CA GLN A 313 43.27 -2.03 6.23
C GLN A 313 43.60 -3.48 5.84
N THR A 314 42.69 -4.41 6.10
CA THR A 314 42.91 -5.84 5.90
C THR A 314 42.78 -6.23 4.43
N THR A 315 43.66 -7.11 3.95
CA THR A 315 43.54 -7.70 2.61
C THR A 315 42.28 -8.57 2.49
N GLU A 316 41.85 -9.19 3.59
CA GLU A 316 40.64 -10.01 3.64
C GLU A 316 39.38 -9.19 3.33
N ALA A 317 39.24 -7.99 3.89
CA ALA A 317 38.13 -7.09 3.59
C ALA A 317 38.09 -6.71 2.10
N LEU A 318 39.27 -6.43 1.52
CA LEU A 318 39.39 -6.11 0.11
C LEU A 318 38.94 -7.26 -0.79
N GLU A 319 39.36 -8.49 -0.48
CA GLU A 319 38.94 -9.67 -1.25
C GLU A 319 37.44 -9.92 -1.14
N LYS A 320 36.82 -9.73 0.04
CA LYS A 320 35.36 -9.82 0.20
C LYS A 320 34.61 -8.79 -0.64
N MET A 321 35.08 -7.54 -0.70
CA MET A 321 34.46 -6.52 -1.57
C MET A 321 34.57 -6.89 -3.06
N LYS A 322 35.74 -7.40 -3.48
CA LYS A 322 35.94 -7.89 -4.86
C LYS A 322 35.06 -9.10 -5.19
N GLU A 323 34.85 -9.99 -4.23
CA GLU A 323 33.97 -11.15 -4.37
C GLU A 323 32.52 -10.72 -4.61
N VAL A 324 32.02 -9.73 -3.88
CA VAL A 324 30.69 -9.14 -4.14
C VAL A 324 30.58 -8.58 -5.56
N ILE A 325 31.59 -7.82 -6.00
CA ILE A 325 31.63 -7.30 -7.38
C ILE A 325 31.64 -8.44 -8.41
N HIS A 326 32.38 -9.52 -8.13
CA HIS A 326 32.40 -10.70 -8.97
C HIS A 326 31.03 -11.39 -9.03
N ILE A 327 30.30 -11.48 -7.92
CA ILE A 327 28.94 -12.04 -7.88
C ILE A 327 28.01 -11.25 -8.81
N PHE A 328 28.02 -9.93 -8.77
CA PHE A 328 27.21 -9.11 -9.68
C PHE A 328 27.53 -9.41 -11.15
N ARG A 329 28.82 -9.44 -11.51
CA ARG A 329 29.27 -9.78 -12.87
C ARG A 329 28.89 -11.21 -13.27
N PHE A 330 29.02 -12.16 -12.35
CA PHE A 330 28.65 -13.56 -12.59
C PHE A 330 27.15 -13.72 -12.86
N LEU A 331 26.31 -12.93 -12.19
CA LEU A 331 24.86 -12.89 -12.42
C LEU A 331 24.46 -12.09 -13.67
N GLY A 332 25.42 -11.48 -14.38
CA GLY A 332 25.18 -10.69 -15.58
C GLY A 332 24.79 -9.22 -15.32
N ASP A 333 24.97 -8.73 -14.11
CA ASP A 333 24.74 -7.32 -13.75
C ASP A 333 26.04 -6.51 -13.80
N ASP A 334 26.51 -6.25 -15.02
CA ASP A 334 27.74 -5.50 -15.27
C ASP A 334 27.65 -4.04 -14.77
N ILE A 335 26.45 -3.43 -14.82
CA ILE A 335 26.24 -2.04 -14.41
C ILE A 335 26.49 -1.92 -12.90
N LEU A 336 25.89 -2.81 -12.11
CA LEU A 336 26.09 -2.82 -10.67
C LEU A 336 27.53 -3.19 -10.30
N ALA A 337 28.14 -4.15 -11.01
CA ALA A 337 29.55 -4.50 -10.81
C ALA A 337 30.47 -3.29 -11.04
N ASP A 338 30.24 -2.49 -12.09
CA ASP A 338 31.02 -1.31 -12.41
C ASP A 338 30.75 -0.15 -11.44
N LYS A 339 29.52 0.00 -10.96
CA LYS A 339 29.15 0.94 -9.90
C LYS A 339 29.91 0.64 -8.61
N TYR A 340 29.89 -0.60 -8.14
CA TYR A 340 30.61 -1.01 -6.93
C TYR A 340 32.13 -1.04 -7.11
N SER A 341 32.63 -1.26 -8.33
CA SER A 341 34.06 -1.09 -8.65
C SER A 341 34.52 0.36 -8.50
N ARG A 342 33.70 1.33 -8.94
CA ARG A 342 33.98 2.76 -8.74
C ARG A 342 33.98 3.14 -7.27
N LEU A 343 33.00 2.66 -6.50
CA LEU A 343 32.95 2.87 -5.05
C LEU A 343 34.18 2.29 -4.34
N LEU A 344 34.58 1.07 -4.70
CA LEU A 344 35.79 0.45 -4.16
C LEU A 344 37.02 1.34 -4.39
N ASN A 345 37.22 1.83 -5.62
CA ASN A 345 38.34 2.70 -5.94
C ASN A 345 38.29 4.04 -5.20
N GLN A 346 37.10 4.62 -5.04
CA GLN A 346 36.89 5.88 -4.31
C GLN A 346 37.31 5.79 -2.84
N TYR A 347 37.02 4.67 -2.17
CA TYR A 347 37.28 4.54 -0.74
C TYR A 347 38.61 3.86 -0.39
N ILE A 348 39.31 3.26 -1.35
CA ILE A 348 40.61 2.62 -1.11
C ILE A 348 41.79 3.51 -1.49
N THR A 349 41.58 4.44 -2.43
CA THR A 349 42.56 5.48 -2.78
C THR A 349 42.51 6.60 -1.73
#